data_AF-A0A8C3LQ75-F1
#
_entry.id   AF-A0A8C3LQ75-F1
#
_cell.length_a   1.000
_cell.length_b   1.000
_cell.length_c   1.000
_cell.angle_alpha   90.00
_cell.angle_beta   90.00
_cell.angle_gamma   90.00
#
_symmetry.space_group_name_H-M   'P 1'
#
loop_
_entity.id
_entity.type
_entity.pdbx_description
1 polymer ?
#
loop_
_entity_poly.entity_id
_entity_poly.type
_entity_poly.pdbx_seq_one_letter_code
_entity_poly.pdbx_strand_id
1 'polypeptide(L)'
;MADPERDAVPVPGSVPVSVEAVLRELALFEMRCDGEDATDKLLELCLSHSLDPVTLANELLAFITSKALDPQLSSEVLSTFEHEVLSRRDRRTRRTDSRCLHDVHTLQELLNEEEEEQLLDSYSTPSKGSQKRSSSTPENPNPKRSSSTHSPIGLLSPNSFSPSIAPSPQYSSRTNRGSVVASFGAIPAVTWNGRGVASSGPIHAVTWSGRGGSQCTPKPFDPPERSLSRSYSFMFQRAADVREVLFWRMEELGDALRSHHNIEDFASLLLPAQDSVTVLGRIGCDSNGKLNPKSAVLEGDRERSAGAQIPLDLSELRDFSLFPGQVVVMEGTNSTGRRLVVSKLYEVGPSLHPAPPPQKNPT
;
A
#
# COMPACT_ATOMS: atom_id res chain seq x y z
N MET A 1 36.80 45.28 16.66
CA MET A 1 35.83 45.93 15.75
C MET A 1 35.19 44.79 14.98
N ALA A 2 34.09 44.15 15.42
CA ALA A 2 32.80 44.72 15.87
C ALA A 2 32.37 45.80 14.87
N ASP A 3 31.28 45.73 14.11
CA ASP A 3 30.02 44.95 14.10
C ASP A 3 29.36 45.29 12.72
N PRO A 4 28.07 45.01 12.38
CA PRO A 4 27.31 43.76 12.40
C PRO A 4 26.38 43.61 11.15
N GLU A 5 25.45 42.65 11.25
CA GLU A 5 24.11 42.60 10.62
C GLU A 5 23.96 42.32 9.12
N ARG A 6 23.63 41.06 8.82
CA ARG A 6 22.85 40.66 7.65
C ARG A 6 21.38 40.86 7.98
N ASP A 7 20.75 41.85 7.35
CA ASP A 7 19.30 42.01 7.31
C ASP A 7 18.63 40.75 6.74
N ALA A 8 17.89 40.05 7.59
CA ALA A 8 16.92 39.05 7.17
C ALA A 8 15.69 39.76 6.62
N VAL A 9 15.40 39.56 5.34
CA VAL A 9 14.18 40.05 4.69
C VAL A 9 12.96 39.40 5.37
N PRO A 10 11.99 40.17 5.90
CA PRO A 10 10.83 39.60 6.55
C PRO A 10 9.86 39.01 5.52
N VAL A 11 9.39 37.80 5.83
CA VAL A 11 8.30 37.12 5.12
C VAL A 11 7.03 37.97 5.23
N PRO A 12 6.33 38.29 4.12
CA PRO A 12 5.18 39.18 4.16
C PRO A 12 3.99 38.47 4.84
N GLY A 13 3.67 38.87 6.08
CA GLY A 13 2.45 38.43 6.77
C GLY A 13 2.55 38.21 8.28
N SER A 14 3.73 38.28 8.91
CA SER A 14 3.82 38.13 10.37
C SER A 14 3.53 39.46 11.06
N VAL A 15 2.32 39.59 11.61
CA VAL A 15 1.99 40.69 12.54
C VAL A 15 2.88 40.51 13.79
N PRO A 16 3.63 41.53 14.23
CA PRO A 16 4.41 41.42 15.45
C PRO A 16 3.48 41.11 16.63
N VAL A 17 3.87 40.15 17.47
CA VAL A 17 3.12 39.79 18.67
C VAL A 17 3.08 40.99 19.60
N SER A 18 1.91 41.60 19.76
CA SER A 18 1.64 42.70 20.70
C SER A 18 0.33 42.44 21.44
N VAL A 19 0.17 43.02 22.64
CA VAL A 19 -1.06 42.88 23.45
C VAL A 19 -2.29 43.23 22.62
N GLU A 20 -2.20 44.34 21.89
CA GLU A 20 -3.27 44.86 21.05
C GLU A 20 -3.62 43.94 19.88
N ALA A 21 -2.63 43.25 19.30
CA ALA A 21 -2.85 42.30 18.21
C ALA A 21 -3.56 41.03 18.72
N VAL A 22 -3.13 40.48 19.87
CA VAL A 22 -3.76 39.30 20.48
C VAL A 22 -5.19 39.59 20.92
N LEU A 23 -5.42 40.73 21.59
CA LEU A 23 -6.77 41.13 22.01
C LEU A 23 -7.71 41.38 20.82
N ARG A 24 -7.20 41.90 19.70
CA ARG A 24 -7.99 42.11 18.49
C ARG A 24 -8.49 40.80 17.89
N GLU A 25 -7.65 39.79 17.82
CA GLU A 25 -8.03 38.47 17.29
C GLU A 25 -8.99 37.75 18.24
N LEU A 26 -8.80 37.86 19.57
CA LEU A 26 -9.72 37.29 20.56
C LEU A 26 -11.10 37.98 20.55
N ALA A 27 -11.14 39.28 20.26
CA ALA A 27 -12.39 40.03 20.14
C ALA A 27 -13.26 39.56 18.96
N LEU A 28 -12.66 39.02 17.89
CA LEU A 28 -13.41 38.45 16.75
C LEU A 28 -14.30 37.26 17.15
N PHE A 29 -13.95 36.59 18.25
CA PHE A 29 -14.66 35.41 18.76
C PHE A 29 -15.40 35.69 20.07
N GLU A 30 -15.60 36.98 20.41
CA GLU A 30 -16.27 37.45 21.64
C GLU A 30 -15.63 36.96 22.94
N MET A 31 -14.35 36.58 22.90
CA MET A 31 -13.60 36.12 24.08
C MET A 31 -13.19 37.32 24.93
N ARG A 32 -13.61 37.34 26.21
CA ARG A 32 -13.33 38.46 27.13
C ARG A 32 -12.21 38.08 28.07
N CYS A 33 -11.21 38.94 28.22
CA CYS A 33 -10.12 38.77 29.18
C CYS A 33 -10.42 39.59 30.44
N ASP A 34 -10.43 38.94 31.60
CA ASP A 34 -10.64 39.62 32.88
C ASP A 34 -9.29 39.85 33.57
N GLY A 35 -8.78 41.07 33.49
CA GLY A 35 -7.60 41.54 34.24
C GLY A 35 -6.27 41.54 33.47
N GLU A 36 -5.33 42.37 33.95
CA GLU A 36 -3.97 42.52 33.38
C GLU A 36 -3.17 41.19 33.45
N ASP A 37 -3.43 40.36 34.48
CA ASP A 37 -2.80 39.05 34.65
C ASP A 37 -3.15 38.06 33.52
N ALA A 38 -4.35 38.14 32.94
CA ALA A 38 -4.76 37.28 31.83
C ALA A 38 -4.11 37.73 30.51
N THR A 39 -3.94 39.04 30.32
CA THR A 39 -3.30 39.60 29.11
C THR A 39 -1.80 39.35 29.09
N ASP A 40 -1.13 39.46 30.23
CA ASP A 40 0.30 39.17 30.34
C ASP A 40 0.58 37.69 30.07
N LYS A 41 -0.29 36.80 30.56
CA LYS A 41 -0.19 35.37 30.30
C LYS A 41 -0.47 34.99 28.85
N LEU A 42 -1.40 35.66 28.17
CA LEU A 42 -1.62 35.44 26.73
C LEU A 42 -0.39 35.82 25.91
N LEU A 43 0.27 36.92 26.26
CA LEU A 43 1.55 37.29 25.65
C LEU A 43 2.66 36.28 25.96
N GLU A 44 2.75 35.84 27.21
CA GLU A 44 3.70 34.81 27.63
C GLU A 44 3.53 33.54 26.79
N LEU A 45 2.29 33.06 26.59
CA LEU A 45 1.99 31.87 25.79
C LEU A 45 2.31 32.04 24.30
N CYS A 46 2.07 33.23 23.73
CA CYS A 46 2.48 33.55 22.36
C CYS A 46 4.00 33.46 22.19
N LEU A 47 4.75 34.01 23.15
CA LEU A 47 6.21 34.07 23.09
C LEU A 47 6.86 32.72 23.43
N SER A 48 6.35 32.00 24.42
CA SER A 48 6.91 30.72 24.88
C SER A 48 6.70 29.59 23.87
N HIS A 49 5.56 29.58 23.17
CA HIS A 49 5.21 28.55 22.19
C HIS A 49 5.35 29.01 20.73
N SER A 50 5.94 30.19 20.48
CA SER A 50 6.13 30.77 19.14
C SER A 50 4.84 30.81 18.31
N LEU A 51 3.73 31.21 18.94
CA LEU A 51 2.41 31.28 18.30
C LEU A 51 2.11 32.70 17.82
N ASP A 52 1.69 32.82 16.57
CA ASP A 52 1.12 34.06 16.05
C ASP A 52 -0.26 34.34 16.68
N PRO A 53 -0.68 35.61 16.77
CA PRO A 53 -1.94 36.00 17.42
C PRO A 53 -3.17 35.28 16.85
N VAL A 54 -3.16 35.00 15.55
CA VAL A 54 -4.26 34.33 14.85
C VAL A 54 -4.31 32.85 15.21
N THR A 55 -3.17 32.15 15.20
CA THR A 55 -3.11 30.74 15.63
C THR A 55 -3.48 30.58 17.09
N LEU A 56 -3.03 31.48 17.98
CA LEU A 56 -3.41 31.43 19.39
C LEU A 56 -4.93 31.54 19.56
N ALA A 57 -5.57 32.54 18.93
CA ALA A 57 -7.02 32.75 19.06
C ALA A 57 -7.84 31.55 18.56
N ASN A 58 -7.43 30.93 17.44
CA ASN A 58 -8.11 29.75 16.90
C ASN A 58 -7.99 28.51 17.80
N GLU A 59 -6.80 28.24 18.34
CA GLU A 59 -6.57 27.11 19.25
C GLU A 59 -7.31 27.30 20.58
N LEU A 60 -7.35 28.53 21.08
CA LEU A 60 -8.06 28.89 22.29
C LEU A 60 -9.58 28.72 22.10
N LEU A 61 -10.12 29.15 20.96
CA LEU A 61 -11.52 28.93 20.59
C LEU A 61 -11.85 27.43 20.51
N ALA A 62 -11.00 26.63 19.87
CA ALA A 62 -11.16 25.18 19.78
C ALA A 62 -11.16 24.52 21.17
N PHE A 63 -10.30 24.99 22.07
CA PHE A 63 -10.26 24.50 23.44
C PHE A 63 -11.52 24.82 24.23
N ILE A 64 -11.97 26.09 24.22
CA ILE A 64 -13.18 26.53 24.94
C ILE A 64 -14.43 25.82 24.42
N THR A 65 -14.58 25.71 23.08
CA THR A 65 -15.70 25.00 22.47
C THR A 65 -15.70 23.51 22.78
N SER A 66 -14.53 22.85 22.79
CA SER A 66 -14.41 21.42 23.10
C SER A 66 -14.78 21.08 24.55
N LYS A 67 -14.53 22.01 25.48
CA LYS A 67 -14.82 21.83 26.91
C LYS A 67 -16.12 22.48 27.37
N ALA A 68 -16.86 23.11 26.46
CA ALA A 68 -18.08 23.87 26.75
C ALA A 68 -17.88 24.88 27.90
N LEU A 69 -16.74 25.58 27.90
CA LEU A 69 -16.42 26.62 28.86
C LEU A 69 -17.02 27.96 28.43
N ASP A 70 -17.30 28.84 29.38
CA ASP A 70 -17.70 30.20 29.07
C ASP A 70 -16.53 30.97 28.41
N PRO A 71 -16.80 31.89 27.46
CA PRO A 71 -15.77 32.66 26.76
C PRO A 71 -15.10 33.75 27.63
N GLN A 72 -15.09 33.58 28.95
CA GLN A 72 -14.36 34.41 29.90
C GLN A 72 -12.99 33.79 30.18
N LEU A 73 -11.93 34.50 29.81
CA LEU A 73 -10.54 34.08 29.94
C LEU A 73 -10.00 34.55 31.29
N SER A 74 -9.86 33.59 32.21
CA SER A 74 -9.13 33.76 33.46
C SER A 74 -7.73 33.15 33.37
N SER A 75 -6.80 33.59 34.23
CA SER A 75 -5.44 33.04 34.30
C SER A 75 -5.42 31.52 34.55
N GLU A 76 -6.41 30.97 35.25
CA GLU A 76 -6.56 29.54 35.52
C GLU A 76 -6.96 28.75 34.26
N VAL A 77 -7.86 29.28 33.44
CA VAL A 77 -8.25 28.67 32.15
C VAL A 77 -7.06 28.65 31.20
N LEU A 78 -6.26 29.73 31.17
CA LEU A 78 -5.05 29.82 30.37
C LEU A 78 -3.95 28.83 30.80
N SER A 79 -3.75 28.61 32.12
CA SER A 79 -2.87 27.54 32.63
C SER A 79 -3.31 26.16 32.12
N THR A 80 -4.63 25.91 32.15
CA THR A 80 -5.19 24.62 31.77
C THR A 80 -5.04 24.38 30.26
N PHE A 81 -5.25 25.42 29.45
CA PHE A 81 -5.00 25.42 28.03
C PHE A 81 -3.54 25.13 27.69
N GLU A 82 -2.60 25.79 28.35
CA GLU A 82 -1.16 25.55 28.19
C GLU A 82 -0.80 24.08 28.47
N HIS A 83 -1.24 23.55 29.61
CA HIS A 83 -0.90 22.19 30.01
C HIS A 83 -1.55 21.13 29.11
N GLU A 84 -2.78 21.32 28.65
CA GLU A 84 -3.48 20.29 27.87
C GLU A 84 -3.26 20.37 26.36
N VAL A 85 -3.11 21.57 25.81
CA VAL A 85 -3.06 21.81 24.36
C VAL A 85 -1.63 22.13 23.93
N LEU A 86 -1.01 23.13 24.54
CA LEU A 86 0.30 23.63 24.09
C LEU A 86 1.47 22.72 24.49
N SER A 87 1.48 22.17 25.71
CA SER A 87 2.52 21.23 26.14
C SER A 87 2.52 19.90 25.36
N ARG A 88 1.33 19.48 24.89
CA ARG A 88 1.17 18.31 24.01
C ARG A 88 1.60 18.61 22.58
N ARG A 89 1.48 19.87 22.15
CA ARG A 89 1.95 20.36 20.85
C ARG A 89 3.46 20.25 20.77
N ASP A 90 4.23 20.70 21.76
CA ASP A 90 5.70 20.58 21.74
C ASP A 90 6.21 19.12 21.67
N ARG A 91 5.46 18.18 22.26
CA ARG A 91 5.73 16.73 22.09
C ARG A 91 5.45 16.23 20.68
N ARG A 92 4.50 16.83 19.96
CA ARG A 92 4.22 16.54 18.55
C ARG A 92 5.16 17.30 17.62
N THR A 93 5.58 18.52 17.92
CA THR A 93 6.55 19.29 17.12
C THR A 93 7.91 18.60 17.12
N ARG A 94 8.33 17.98 18.24
CA ARG A 94 9.49 17.07 18.28
C ARG A 94 9.37 15.84 17.37
N ARG A 95 8.16 15.45 16.97
CA ARG A 95 7.89 14.38 16.00
C ARG A 95 7.58 14.89 14.59
N THR A 96 7.45 16.21 14.40
CA THR A 96 6.91 16.80 13.18
C THR A 96 7.72 17.99 12.67
N ASP A 97 9.04 17.97 12.90
CA ASP A 97 9.99 18.85 12.20
C ASP A 97 10.85 18.07 11.18
N SER A 98 10.26 17.05 10.57
CA SER A 98 10.86 16.22 9.52
C SER A 98 10.71 16.86 8.12
N ARG A 99 10.84 18.19 8.02
CA ARG A 99 10.80 18.93 6.75
C ARG A 99 11.98 19.89 6.56
N CYS A 100 13.10 19.65 7.23
CA CYS A 100 14.39 20.18 6.79
C CYS A 100 14.90 19.39 5.57
N LEU A 101 15.50 20.05 4.59
CA LEU A 101 16.27 19.38 3.54
C LEU A 101 17.53 18.81 4.20
N HIS A 102 17.62 17.49 4.29
CA HIS A 102 18.79 16.81 4.87
C HIS A 102 19.85 16.65 3.79
N ASP A 103 21.09 17.00 4.11
CA ASP A 103 22.26 16.69 3.28
C ASP A 103 22.68 15.24 3.55
N VAL A 104 23.36 14.61 2.59
CA VAL A 104 23.78 13.20 2.65
C VAL A 104 24.61 12.91 3.90
N HIS A 105 25.27 13.94 4.45
CA HIS A 105 26.10 13.85 5.65
C HIS A 105 25.36 14.04 6.98
N THR A 106 24.12 14.55 6.99
CA THR A 106 23.32 14.77 8.22
C THR A 106 22.27 13.68 8.47
N LEU A 107 22.05 12.77 7.53
CA LEU A 107 21.10 11.65 7.69
C LEU A 107 21.55 10.59 8.70
N GLN A 108 22.86 10.48 8.95
CA GLN A 108 23.44 9.46 9.84
C GLN A 108 23.07 9.68 11.32
N GLU A 109 22.75 10.92 11.72
CA GLU A 109 22.43 11.25 13.11
C GLU A 109 20.97 10.99 13.49
N LEU A 110 20.11 10.66 12.52
CA LEU A 110 18.67 10.43 12.74
C LEU A 110 18.30 8.97 12.99
N LEU A 111 19.24 8.04 12.82
CA LEU A 111 19.00 6.63 13.04
C LEU A 111 19.71 6.21 14.31
N ASN A 112 18.95 5.84 15.35
CA ASN A 112 19.52 5.07 16.44
C ASN A 112 19.93 3.69 15.91
N GLU A 113 21.00 3.09 16.46
CA GLU A 113 21.53 1.79 16.02
C GLU A 113 20.43 0.69 15.96
N GLU A 114 19.46 0.74 16.88
CA GLU A 114 18.31 -0.18 16.89
C GLU A 114 17.30 0.06 15.75
N GLU A 115 17.13 1.32 15.32
CA GLU A 115 16.22 1.68 14.21
C GLU A 115 16.85 1.37 12.85
N GLU A 116 18.19 1.47 12.75
CA GLU A 116 18.95 1.07 11.57
C GLU A 116 18.86 -0.45 11.35
N GLU A 117 18.99 -1.26 12.40
CA GLU A 117 18.80 -2.71 12.32
C GLU A 117 17.36 -3.08 11.91
N GLN A 118 16.36 -2.39 12.45
CA GLN A 118 14.95 -2.63 12.12
C GLN A 118 14.61 -2.22 10.68
N LEU A 119 15.21 -1.13 10.18
CA LEU A 119 15.11 -0.73 8.78
C LEU A 119 15.81 -1.72 7.86
N LEU A 120 17.01 -2.20 8.19
CA LEU A 120 17.70 -3.23 7.41
C LEU A 120 16.89 -4.54 7.34
N ASP A 121 16.24 -4.94 8.43
CA ASP A 121 15.38 -6.12 8.48
C ASP A 121 14.12 -5.97 7.60
N SER A 122 13.63 -4.75 7.41
CA SER A 122 12.45 -4.48 6.57
C SER A 122 12.69 -4.68 5.06
N TYR A 123 13.95 -4.62 4.62
CA TYR A 123 14.36 -4.95 3.24
C TYR A 123 14.76 -6.42 3.06
N SER A 124 14.81 -7.18 4.16
CA SER A 124 15.06 -8.62 4.12
C SER A 124 13.75 -9.39 3.93
N THR A 125 13.81 -10.48 3.17
CA THR A 125 12.66 -11.38 2.99
C THR A 125 12.28 -12.01 4.33
N PRO A 126 10.99 -12.00 4.74
CA PRO A 126 10.59 -12.46 6.06
C PRO A 126 10.87 -13.96 6.20
N SER A 127 11.85 -14.30 7.05
CA SER A 127 12.06 -15.68 7.48
C SER A 127 11.11 -15.99 8.65
N LYS A 128 10.48 -17.16 8.60
CA LYS A 128 9.56 -17.63 9.63
C LYS A 128 10.31 -17.81 10.97
N GLY A 129 9.88 -17.07 11.98
CA GLY A 129 9.88 -17.49 13.38
C GLY A 129 11.22 -17.38 14.12
N SER A 130 11.13 -16.90 15.36
CA SER A 130 12.21 -16.83 16.35
C SER A 130 12.83 -18.22 16.59
N GLN A 131 14.03 -18.45 16.05
CA GLN A 131 14.89 -19.59 16.40
C GLN A 131 16.28 -19.05 16.76
N LYS A 132 16.66 -19.17 18.04
CA LYS A 132 17.98 -18.85 18.63
C LYS A 132 19.12 -19.80 18.17
N ARG A 133 19.17 -20.19 16.90
CA ARG A 133 20.35 -20.87 16.33
C ARG A 133 20.58 -20.35 14.92
N SER A 134 21.77 -19.79 14.72
CA SER A 134 22.27 -19.25 13.46
C SER A 134 22.18 -20.31 12.35
N SER A 135 21.16 -20.21 11.51
CA SER A 135 21.10 -20.97 10.27
C SER A 135 21.90 -20.23 9.21
N SER A 136 22.97 -20.88 8.77
CA SER A 136 23.89 -20.49 7.72
C SER A 136 23.19 -20.20 6.38
N THR A 137 23.15 -18.92 6.00
CA THR A 137 23.41 -18.49 4.63
C THR A 137 24.91 -18.20 4.50
N PRO A 138 25.54 -18.36 3.32
CA PRO A 138 26.99 -18.49 3.25
C PRO A 138 27.65 -17.14 3.48
N GLU A 139 28.34 -17.07 4.62
CA GLU A 139 29.09 -15.94 5.12
C GLU A 139 30.10 -15.45 4.09
N ASN A 140 30.04 -14.16 3.77
CA ASN A 140 31.25 -13.43 3.46
C ASN A 140 32.14 -13.56 4.72
N PRO A 141 33.35 -14.13 4.66
CA PRO A 141 34.19 -14.24 5.84
C PRO A 141 34.63 -12.82 6.24
N ASN A 142 33.88 -12.20 7.15
CA ASN A 142 34.33 -10.97 7.79
C ASN A 142 35.61 -11.32 8.56
N PRO A 143 36.77 -10.72 8.20
CA PRO A 143 38.00 -11.01 8.91
C PRO A 143 37.83 -10.59 10.37
N LYS A 144 37.84 -11.57 11.27
CA LYS A 144 37.88 -11.38 12.73
C LYS A 144 39.24 -10.79 13.11
N ARG A 145 39.44 -9.51 12.82
CA ARG A 145 40.46 -8.59 13.37
C ARG A 145 40.22 -7.20 12.77
N SER A 146 39.18 -6.51 13.23
CA SER A 146 39.26 -5.05 13.34
C SER A 146 39.44 -4.73 14.80
N SER A 147 40.69 -4.47 15.17
CA SER A 147 40.99 -3.64 16.32
C SER A 147 40.22 -2.33 16.16
N SER A 148 39.59 -1.91 17.24
CA SER A 148 39.07 -0.57 17.46
C SER A 148 40.03 0.49 16.93
N THR A 149 39.70 1.08 15.78
CA THR A 149 40.29 2.36 15.36
C THR A 149 39.18 3.18 14.73
N HIS A 150 38.85 4.26 15.44
CA HIS A 150 37.83 5.26 15.13
C HIS A 150 37.98 5.83 13.71
N SER A 151 36.97 5.63 12.86
CA SER A 151 36.36 6.61 11.91
C SER A 151 35.60 5.86 10.80
N PRO A 152 34.34 6.22 10.50
CA PRO A 152 33.54 5.57 9.46
C PRO A 152 33.98 5.93 8.03
N ILE A 153 34.94 6.86 7.88
CA ILE A 153 35.42 7.37 6.59
C ILE A 153 36.21 6.31 5.81
N GLY A 154 36.74 5.26 6.47
CA GLY A 154 37.44 4.15 5.80
C GLY A 154 36.53 3.25 4.93
N LEU A 155 35.21 3.24 5.18
CA LEU A 155 34.24 2.44 4.44
C LEU A 155 33.81 3.11 3.11
N LEU A 156 34.13 4.39 2.91
CA LEU A 156 33.76 5.19 1.75
C LEU A 156 34.98 5.55 0.87
N SER A 157 35.93 4.64 0.74
CA SER A 157 37.00 4.81 -0.25
C SER A 157 36.49 4.39 -1.65
N PRO A 158 36.93 5.00 -2.77
CA PRO A 158 36.45 4.63 -4.12
C PRO A 158 36.62 3.14 -4.46
N ASN A 159 37.52 2.44 -3.75
CA ASN A 159 37.75 1.01 -3.88
C ASN A 159 36.62 0.14 -3.27
N SER A 160 35.77 0.64 -2.36
CA SER A 160 34.58 -0.07 -1.87
C SER A 160 33.37 0.03 -2.83
N PHE A 161 33.43 0.90 -3.84
CA PHE A 161 32.43 1.03 -4.90
C PHE A 161 32.87 0.42 -6.24
N SER A 162 33.97 -0.32 -6.26
CA SER A 162 34.32 -1.11 -7.45
C SER A 162 33.25 -2.18 -7.66
N PRO A 163 32.66 -2.31 -8.86
CA PRO A 163 31.64 -3.33 -9.11
C PRO A 163 32.22 -4.69 -8.72
N SER A 164 31.41 -5.52 -8.07
CA SER A 164 31.81 -6.90 -7.80
C SER A 164 31.94 -7.62 -9.15
N ILE A 165 33.16 -7.64 -9.71
CA ILE A 165 33.47 -8.27 -10.99
C ILE A 165 33.46 -9.80 -10.88
N ALA A 166 33.32 -10.36 -9.67
CA ALA A 166 33.30 -11.80 -9.47
C ALA A 166 31.89 -12.37 -9.78
N PRO A 167 31.73 -13.22 -10.81
CA PRO A 167 30.49 -13.98 -10.98
C PRO A 167 30.23 -14.78 -9.70
N SER A 168 28.95 -14.88 -9.30
CA SER A 168 28.63 -15.44 -7.98
C SER A 168 29.25 -16.84 -7.81
N PRO A 169 30.20 -17.02 -6.87
CA PRO A 169 30.96 -18.25 -6.75
C PRO A 169 30.06 -19.41 -6.35
N GLN A 170 28.99 -19.15 -5.60
CA GLN A 170 27.97 -20.14 -5.22
C GLN A 170 27.16 -20.67 -6.41
N TYR A 171 26.79 -19.81 -7.37
CA TYR A 171 26.08 -20.26 -8.57
C TYR A 171 27.02 -21.07 -9.48
N SER A 172 28.29 -20.67 -9.56
CA SER A 172 29.30 -21.33 -10.40
C SER A 172 29.73 -22.68 -9.84
N SER A 173 29.76 -22.83 -8.51
CA SER A 173 30.12 -24.08 -7.82
C SER A 173 28.94 -25.05 -7.62
N ARG A 174 27.74 -24.70 -8.09
CA ARG A 174 26.55 -25.56 -7.93
C ARG A 174 26.76 -26.91 -8.62
N THR A 175 26.44 -27.98 -7.90
CA THR A 175 26.60 -29.35 -8.37
C THR A 175 25.37 -29.89 -9.08
N ASN A 176 24.22 -29.24 -8.91
CA ASN A 176 22.92 -29.65 -9.47
C ASN A 176 22.68 -29.19 -10.92
N ARG A 177 23.74 -28.85 -11.67
CA ARG A 177 23.62 -28.42 -13.06
C ARG A 177 22.99 -29.51 -13.93
N GLY A 178 21.91 -29.18 -14.63
CA GLY A 178 21.22 -30.12 -15.53
C GLY A 178 20.28 -31.10 -14.83
N SER A 179 20.10 -31.00 -13.51
CA SER A 179 19.14 -31.83 -12.78
C SER A 179 17.69 -31.49 -13.16
N VAL A 180 16.91 -32.51 -13.51
CA VAL A 180 15.48 -32.38 -13.79
C VAL A 180 14.73 -32.43 -12.45
N VAL A 181 14.09 -31.32 -12.08
CA VAL A 181 13.40 -31.17 -10.78
C VAL A 181 11.88 -31.42 -10.86
N ALA A 182 11.32 -31.39 -12.06
CA ALA A 182 9.91 -31.67 -12.32
C ALA A 182 9.75 -32.20 -13.75
N SER A 183 8.71 -33.00 -13.96
CA SER A 183 8.46 -33.72 -15.20
C SER A 183 6.94 -33.83 -15.39
N PHE A 184 6.44 -33.55 -16.59
CA PHE A 184 5.00 -33.59 -16.90
C PHE A 184 4.77 -34.33 -18.22
N GLY A 185 3.76 -35.20 -18.26
CA GLY A 185 3.46 -36.04 -19.41
C GLY A 185 4.41 -37.25 -19.55
N ALA A 186 4.33 -37.95 -20.69
CA ALA A 186 5.20 -39.09 -20.98
C ALA A 186 6.60 -38.60 -21.38
N ILE A 187 7.60 -38.91 -20.56
CA ILE A 187 9.00 -38.56 -20.82
C ILE A 187 9.80 -39.86 -20.95
N PRO A 188 10.05 -40.37 -22.17
CA PRO A 188 11.12 -41.33 -22.39
C PRO A 188 12.48 -40.71 -22.03
N ALA A 189 13.54 -41.49 -21.85
CA ALA A 189 14.88 -40.95 -21.65
C ALA A 189 15.28 -40.04 -22.85
N VAL A 190 15.32 -38.71 -22.66
CA VAL A 190 15.35 -37.73 -23.76
C VAL A 190 16.56 -36.80 -23.68
N THR A 191 17.36 -36.82 -24.76
CA THR A 191 18.11 -35.66 -25.23
C THR A 191 17.11 -34.66 -25.83
N TRP A 192 16.95 -33.49 -25.22
CA TRP A 192 16.03 -32.46 -25.71
C TRP A 192 16.61 -31.82 -26.97
N ASN A 193 16.10 -32.14 -28.16
CA ASN A 193 16.54 -31.49 -29.40
C ASN A 193 15.39 -30.67 -30.03
N GLY A 194 15.74 -29.53 -30.64
CA GLY A 194 14.77 -28.57 -31.19
C GLY A 194 14.07 -29.02 -32.49
N ARG A 195 14.20 -30.28 -32.89
CA ARG A 195 13.51 -30.88 -34.05
C ARG A 195 12.66 -32.12 -33.67
N GLY A 196 12.61 -32.49 -32.38
CA GLY A 196 11.84 -33.63 -31.87
C GLY A 196 12.62 -34.45 -30.82
N VAL A 197 11.98 -35.45 -30.23
CA VAL A 197 12.66 -36.39 -29.32
C VAL A 197 13.51 -37.36 -30.15
N ALA A 198 14.83 -37.35 -29.98
CA ALA A 198 15.68 -38.43 -30.48
C ALA A 198 16.15 -39.28 -29.28
N SER A 199 15.65 -40.52 -29.21
CA SER A 199 16.00 -41.48 -28.17
C SER A 199 17.28 -42.22 -28.51
N SER A 200 18.43 -41.69 -28.12
CA SER A 200 19.65 -42.47 -27.90
C SER A 200 20.73 -41.61 -27.22
N GLY A 201 20.82 -41.65 -25.89
CA GLY A 201 21.93 -41.04 -25.15
C GLY A 201 21.88 -41.31 -23.65
N PRO A 202 23.05 -41.41 -22.97
CA PRO A 202 23.12 -41.66 -21.53
C PRO A 202 22.55 -40.51 -20.68
N ILE A 203 21.98 -40.88 -19.53
CA ILE A 203 20.95 -40.16 -18.75
C ILE A 203 21.44 -38.90 -18.00
N HIS A 204 22.72 -38.54 -18.05
CA HIS A 204 23.29 -37.54 -17.11
C HIS A 204 23.64 -36.16 -17.69
N ALA A 205 23.33 -35.87 -18.96
CA ALA A 205 23.57 -34.56 -19.55
C ALA A 205 22.52 -34.18 -20.59
N VAL A 206 21.41 -33.58 -20.14
CA VAL A 206 20.44 -32.96 -21.06
C VAL A 206 21.11 -31.76 -21.72
N THR A 207 21.53 -31.93 -22.98
CA THR A 207 22.02 -30.82 -23.81
C THR A 207 20.92 -30.44 -24.78
N TRP A 208 20.40 -29.21 -24.66
CA TRP A 208 19.45 -28.68 -25.63
C TRP A 208 20.16 -28.36 -26.94
N SER A 209 19.79 -29.01 -28.04
CA SER A 209 20.32 -28.70 -29.36
C SER A 209 19.20 -28.50 -30.37
N GLY A 210 18.91 -27.26 -30.75
CA GLY A 210 17.91 -26.93 -31.78
C GLY A 210 18.49 -26.00 -32.83
N ARG A 211 18.24 -26.26 -34.11
CA ARG A 211 18.58 -25.33 -35.23
C ARG A 211 17.46 -24.35 -35.58
N GLY A 212 16.46 -24.21 -34.70
CA GLY A 212 15.19 -23.54 -35.02
C GLY A 212 14.41 -24.35 -36.05
N GLY A 213 13.13 -24.61 -35.79
CA GLY A 213 12.27 -25.24 -36.79
C GLY A 213 12.13 -24.30 -38.00
N SER A 214 12.36 -24.81 -39.22
CA SER A 214 12.26 -24.03 -40.47
C SER A 214 10.84 -23.51 -40.79
N GLN A 215 9.86 -23.76 -39.93
CA GLN A 215 8.45 -23.34 -40.06
C GLN A 215 7.87 -22.80 -38.74
N CYS A 216 8.70 -22.26 -37.83
CA CYS A 216 8.20 -21.59 -36.64
C CYS A 216 7.97 -20.10 -36.92
N THR A 217 6.72 -19.64 -36.87
CA THR A 217 6.39 -18.21 -36.93
C THR A 217 5.63 -17.81 -35.66
N PRO A 218 6.28 -17.14 -34.69
CA PRO A 218 5.59 -16.67 -33.51
C PRO A 218 4.57 -15.61 -33.92
N LYS A 219 3.31 -15.79 -33.49
CA LYS A 219 2.25 -14.81 -33.68
C LYS A 219 1.72 -14.40 -32.31
N PRO A 220 1.61 -13.10 -32.03
CA PRO A 220 0.88 -12.63 -30.85
C PRO A 220 -0.54 -13.18 -30.86
N PHE A 221 -1.02 -13.66 -29.71
CA PHE A 221 -2.39 -14.15 -29.56
C PHE A 221 -3.38 -12.98 -29.54
N ASP A 222 -3.02 -11.93 -28.79
CA ASP A 222 -3.85 -10.75 -28.67
C ASP A 222 -3.68 -9.79 -29.84
N PRO A 223 -4.75 -9.08 -30.23
CA PRO A 223 -4.65 -8.04 -31.24
C PRO A 223 -3.76 -6.88 -30.74
N PRO A 224 -3.16 -6.10 -31.66
CA PRO A 224 -2.20 -5.06 -31.31
C PRO A 224 -2.78 -3.96 -30.42
N GLU A 225 -4.10 -3.76 -30.41
CA GLU A 225 -4.75 -2.79 -29.51
C GLU A 225 -4.74 -3.24 -28.04
N ARG A 226 -4.66 -4.55 -27.76
CA ARG A 226 -4.59 -5.12 -26.41
C ARG A 226 -3.15 -5.40 -25.95
N SER A 227 -2.19 -5.26 -26.86
CA SER A 227 -0.77 -5.48 -26.58
C SER A 227 -0.04 -4.16 -26.40
N LEU A 228 0.78 -4.03 -25.36
CA LEU A 228 1.63 -2.86 -25.13
C LEU A 228 2.80 -2.83 -26.14
N SER A 229 2.51 -2.40 -27.36
CA SER A 229 3.46 -2.36 -28.49
C SER A 229 4.27 -1.05 -28.58
N ARG A 230 3.92 -0.03 -27.78
CA ARG A 230 4.56 1.29 -27.77
C ARG A 230 4.82 1.73 -26.34
N SER A 231 5.80 2.62 -26.17
CA SER A 231 6.05 3.29 -24.90
C SER A 231 4.80 4.06 -24.46
N TYR A 232 4.34 3.80 -23.25
CA TYR A 232 3.19 4.48 -22.65
C TYR A 232 3.67 5.68 -21.84
N SER A 233 3.21 6.89 -22.18
CA SER A 233 3.75 8.15 -21.66
C SER A 233 2.98 8.76 -20.47
N PHE A 234 1.97 8.08 -19.94
CA PHE A 234 1.15 8.59 -18.85
C PHE A 234 1.37 7.75 -17.58
N MET A 235 1.83 8.38 -16.49
CA MET A 235 1.98 7.75 -15.16
C MET A 235 0.97 8.31 -14.15
N PHE A 236 -0.23 8.65 -14.63
CA PHE A 236 -1.30 9.16 -13.79
C PHE A 236 -2.61 8.46 -14.14
N GLN A 237 -3.35 8.05 -13.11
CA GLN A 237 -4.64 7.39 -13.24
C GLN A 237 -5.67 8.17 -12.43
N ARG A 238 -6.81 8.50 -13.06
CA ARG A 238 -7.94 9.09 -12.33
C ARG A 238 -8.69 7.99 -11.61
N ALA A 239 -9.03 8.21 -10.34
CA ALA A 239 -9.81 7.25 -9.56
C ALA A 239 -11.15 6.89 -10.21
N ALA A 240 -11.77 7.84 -10.92
CA ALA A 240 -12.99 7.60 -11.69
C ALA A 240 -12.77 6.56 -12.80
N ASP A 241 -11.67 6.65 -13.56
CA ASP A 241 -11.37 5.70 -14.63
C ASP A 241 -11.12 4.29 -14.08
N VAL A 242 -10.41 4.20 -12.95
CA VAL A 242 -10.18 2.93 -12.24
C VAL A 242 -11.51 2.31 -11.81
N ARG A 243 -12.40 3.11 -11.22
CA ARG A 243 -13.73 2.68 -10.81
C ARG A 243 -14.56 2.17 -12.00
N GLU A 244 -14.57 2.90 -13.12
CA GLU A 244 -15.30 2.47 -14.31
C GLU A 244 -14.78 1.14 -14.85
N VAL A 245 -13.46 0.93 -14.90
CA VAL A 245 -12.87 -0.34 -15.34
C VAL A 245 -13.24 -1.49 -14.41
N LEU A 246 -13.25 -1.25 -13.09
CA LEU A 246 -13.64 -2.27 -12.10
C LEU A 246 -15.10 -2.68 -12.25
N PHE A 247 -16.02 -1.72 -12.44
CA PHE A 247 -17.43 -2.03 -12.68
C PHE A 247 -17.65 -2.70 -14.02
N TRP A 248 -17.06 -2.19 -15.10
CA TRP A 248 -17.14 -2.79 -16.42
C TRP A 248 -16.70 -4.26 -16.40
N ARG A 249 -15.60 -4.55 -15.70
CA ARG A 249 -15.10 -5.93 -15.58
C ARG A 249 -16.04 -6.82 -14.76
N MET A 250 -16.65 -6.28 -13.71
CA MET A 250 -17.64 -7.01 -12.91
C MET A 250 -18.88 -7.34 -13.73
N GLU A 251 -19.40 -6.37 -14.49
CA GLU A 251 -20.57 -6.52 -15.35
C GLU A 251 -20.30 -7.50 -16.50
N GLU A 252 -19.15 -7.38 -17.19
CA GLU A 252 -18.76 -8.29 -18.28
C GLU A 252 -18.71 -9.77 -17.82
N LEU A 253 -18.11 -10.03 -16.65
CA LEU A 253 -18.08 -11.38 -16.08
C LEU A 253 -19.45 -11.81 -15.55
N GLY A 254 -20.19 -10.88 -14.95
CA GLY A 254 -21.54 -11.11 -14.44
C GLY A 254 -22.48 -11.56 -15.54
N ASP A 255 -22.49 -10.90 -16.69
CA ASP A 255 -23.30 -11.26 -17.86
C ASP A 255 -22.95 -12.64 -18.42
N ALA A 256 -21.65 -12.94 -18.46
CA ALA A 256 -21.18 -14.23 -18.93
C ALA A 256 -21.55 -15.37 -17.96
N LEU A 257 -21.47 -15.14 -16.65
CA LEU A 257 -21.93 -16.08 -15.61
C LEU A 257 -23.45 -16.24 -15.61
N ARG A 258 -24.19 -15.14 -15.77
CA ARG A 258 -25.65 -15.12 -15.90
C ARG A 258 -26.09 -16.00 -17.07
N SER A 259 -25.48 -15.82 -18.23
CA SER A 259 -25.75 -16.60 -19.43
C SER A 259 -25.37 -18.07 -19.27
N HIS A 260 -24.21 -18.36 -18.67
CA HIS A 260 -23.73 -19.73 -18.45
C HIS A 260 -24.63 -20.54 -17.50
N HIS A 261 -25.14 -19.90 -16.44
CA HIS A 261 -25.94 -20.56 -15.41
C HIS A 261 -27.45 -20.35 -15.56
N ASN A 262 -27.90 -19.72 -16.66
CA ASN A 262 -29.31 -19.37 -16.92
C ASN A 262 -29.96 -18.62 -15.76
N ILE A 263 -29.26 -17.63 -15.20
CA ILE A 263 -29.77 -16.80 -14.11
C ILE A 263 -30.69 -15.73 -14.71
N GLU A 264 -31.89 -15.59 -14.15
CA GLU A 264 -32.88 -14.65 -14.67
C GLU A 264 -32.43 -13.20 -14.46
N ASP A 265 -32.15 -12.78 -13.24
CA ASP A 265 -31.59 -11.44 -12.94
C ASP A 265 -30.83 -11.44 -11.60
N PHE A 266 -30.06 -10.38 -11.37
CA PHE A 266 -29.36 -10.15 -10.11
C PHE A 266 -30.14 -9.20 -9.20
N ALA A 267 -30.26 -9.57 -7.92
CA ALA A 267 -30.83 -8.71 -6.90
C ALA A 267 -29.84 -7.65 -6.41
N SER A 268 -30.37 -6.56 -5.85
CA SER A 268 -29.58 -5.52 -5.19
C SER A 268 -29.06 -5.99 -3.84
N LEU A 269 -27.79 -5.68 -3.52
CA LEU A 269 -27.24 -5.94 -2.18
C LEU A 269 -27.87 -5.09 -1.08
N LEU A 270 -28.49 -3.96 -1.43
CA LEU A 270 -29.07 -2.99 -0.50
C LEU A 270 -30.51 -3.33 -0.09
N LEU A 271 -31.20 -4.18 -0.86
CA LEU A 271 -32.60 -4.48 -0.62
C LEU A 271 -32.74 -5.75 0.24
N PRO A 272 -33.43 -5.67 1.39
CA PRO A 272 -33.75 -6.85 2.17
C PRO A 272 -34.66 -7.81 1.41
N ALA A 273 -34.39 -9.11 1.51
CA ALA A 273 -35.21 -10.18 0.95
C ALA A 273 -35.35 -11.33 1.96
N GLN A 274 -36.57 -11.85 2.12
CA GLN A 274 -36.82 -13.04 2.93
C GLN A 274 -36.46 -14.32 2.17
N ASP A 275 -36.77 -14.36 0.88
CA ASP A 275 -36.42 -15.46 -0.01
C ASP A 275 -34.93 -15.40 -0.42
N SER A 276 -34.43 -16.52 -0.92
CA SER A 276 -33.06 -16.56 -1.45
C SER A 276 -32.97 -15.73 -2.73
N VAL A 277 -31.92 -14.92 -2.82
CA VAL A 277 -31.63 -14.03 -3.94
C VAL A 277 -30.28 -14.38 -4.56
N THR A 278 -30.17 -14.18 -5.87
CA THR A 278 -28.90 -14.30 -6.60
C THR A 278 -28.30 -12.91 -6.78
N VAL A 279 -27.04 -12.74 -6.42
CA VAL A 279 -26.35 -11.45 -6.43
C VAL A 279 -25.00 -11.55 -7.15
N LEU A 280 -24.63 -10.45 -7.81
CA LEU A 280 -23.34 -10.25 -8.44
C LEU A 280 -22.48 -9.34 -7.57
N GLY A 281 -21.20 -9.67 -7.44
CA GLY A 281 -20.26 -8.75 -6.82
C GLY A 281 -18.81 -9.18 -6.92
N ARG A 282 -17.95 -8.35 -6.34
CA ARG A 282 -16.52 -8.58 -6.21
C ARG A 282 -16.15 -8.79 -4.75
N ILE A 283 -15.32 -9.81 -4.49
CA ILE A 283 -14.83 -10.11 -3.14
C ILE A 283 -13.88 -9.01 -2.67
N GLY A 284 -14.17 -8.46 -1.50
CA GLY A 284 -13.32 -7.53 -0.77
C GLY A 284 -12.94 -8.06 0.61
N CYS A 285 -12.17 -7.25 1.34
CA CYS A 285 -11.84 -7.47 2.75
C CYS A 285 -12.22 -6.21 3.53
N ASP A 286 -12.85 -6.39 4.69
CA ASP A 286 -13.23 -5.28 5.60
C ASP A 286 -12.03 -4.60 6.29
N SER A 287 -10.82 -5.11 6.06
CA SER A 287 -9.59 -4.66 6.67
C SER A 287 -8.43 -4.74 5.67
N ASN A 288 -7.32 -4.05 5.97
CA ASN A 288 -6.08 -4.11 5.19
C ASN A 288 -5.25 -5.39 5.44
N GLY A 289 -5.80 -6.33 6.21
CA GLY A 289 -5.13 -7.58 6.55
C GLY A 289 -5.32 -8.68 5.52
N LYS A 290 -4.93 -9.91 5.89
CA LYS A 290 -5.18 -11.10 5.08
C LYS A 290 -6.68 -11.44 5.10
N LEU A 291 -7.27 -11.63 3.92
CA LEU A 291 -8.64 -12.12 3.77
C LEU A 291 -8.84 -13.44 4.53
N ASN A 292 -9.92 -13.49 5.30
CA ASN A 292 -10.38 -14.69 6.00
C ASN A 292 -11.92 -14.76 5.91
N PRO A 293 -12.53 -15.91 6.25
CA PRO A 293 -13.98 -16.10 6.07
C PRO A 293 -14.87 -15.10 6.84
N LYS A 294 -14.37 -14.51 7.94
CA LYS A 294 -15.13 -13.53 8.74
C LYS A 294 -14.98 -12.10 8.24
N SER A 295 -13.89 -11.81 7.52
CA SER A 295 -13.57 -10.48 6.96
C SER A 295 -14.01 -10.32 5.51
N ALA A 296 -14.63 -11.35 4.93
CA ALA A 296 -15.07 -11.35 3.54
C ALA A 296 -16.28 -10.43 3.37
N VAL A 297 -16.17 -9.49 2.44
CA VAL A 297 -17.25 -8.59 2.02
C VAL A 297 -17.51 -8.77 0.53
N LEU A 298 -18.73 -8.44 0.12
CA LEU A 298 -19.12 -8.40 -1.29
C LEU A 298 -19.42 -6.97 -1.68
N GLU A 299 -18.66 -6.46 -2.64
CA GLU A 299 -18.89 -5.18 -3.31
C GLU A 299 -19.80 -5.42 -4.52
N GLY A 300 -20.96 -4.80 -4.53
CA GLY A 300 -21.94 -4.94 -5.61
C GLY A 300 -21.58 -4.11 -6.84
N ASP A 301 -22.32 -4.35 -7.91
CA ASP A 301 -22.20 -3.62 -9.16
C ASP A 301 -22.76 -2.19 -9.05
N ARG A 302 -22.54 -1.39 -10.10
CA ARG A 302 -22.99 0.00 -10.15
C ARG A 302 -24.50 0.12 -10.34
N GLU A 303 -25.07 -0.70 -11.21
CA GLU A 303 -26.45 -0.56 -11.68
C GLU A 303 -27.47 -0.98 -10.61
N ARG A 304 -27.31 -2.15 -9.98
CA ARG A 304 -28.28 -2.66 -8.99
C ARG A 304 -27.93 -2.26 -7.56
N SER A 305 -26.64 -2.17 -7.25
CA SER A 305 -26.16 -2.05 -5.86
C SER A 305 -25.42 -0.74 -5.55
N ALA A 306 -25.25 0.15 -6.53
CA ALA A 306 -24.54 1.43 -6.38
C ALA A 306 -23.12 1.29 -5.78
N GLY A 307 -22.44 0.16 -6.00
CA GLY A 307 -21.13 -0.12 -5.40
C GLY A 307 -21.16 -0.38 -3.89
N ALA A 308 -22.33 -0.66 -3.31
CA ALA A 308 -22.45 -0.94 -1.89
C ALA A 308 -21.67 -2.21 -1.48
N GLN A 309 -21.23 -2.23 -0.24
CA GLN A 309 -20.52 -3.37 0.35
C GLN A 309 -21.31 -3.94 1.51
N ILE A 310 -21.47 -5.26 1.52
CA ILE A 310 -22.05 -6.00 2.64
C ILE A 310 -21.14 -7.16 3.07
N PRO A 311 -21.03 -7.47 4.36
CA PRO A 311 -20.35 -8.68 4.84
C PRO A 311 -21.04 -9.95 4.35
N LEU A 312 -20.23 -10.98 4.15
CA LEU A 312 -20.69 -12.33 3.82
C LEU A 312 -20.70 -13.21 5.06
N ASP A 313 -21.74 -14.03 5.21
CA ASP A 313 -21.73 -15.21 6.07
C ASP A 313 -21.50 -16.44 5.19
N LEU A 314 -20.32 -17.05 5.32
CA LEU A 314 -19.91 -18.23 4.56
C LEU A 314 -20.13 -19.53 5.35
N SER A 315 -20.82 -19.49 6.50
CA SER A 315 -20.96 -20.65 7.40
C SER A 315 -21.79 -21.80 6.81
N GLU A 316 -22.67 -21.52 5.84
CA GLU A 316 -23.48 -22.54 5.18
C GLU A 316 -22.80 -23.17 3.95
N LEU A 317 -21.72 -22.56 3.45
CA LEU A 317 -20.93 -23.12 2.35
C LEU A 317 -20.02 -24.23 2.86
N ARG A 318 -20.09 -25.40 2.21
CA ARG A 318 -19.21 -26.54 2.51
C ARG A 318 -17.79 -26.32 1.99
N ASP A 319 -17.70 -25.87 0.74
CA ASP A 319 -16.46 -25.68 0.02
C ASP A 319 -16.50 -24.33 -0.70
N PHE A 320 -15.43 -23.55 -0.56
CA PHE A 320 -15.27 -22.29 -1.27
C PHE A 320 -13.80 -21.95 -1.45
N SER A 321 -13.50 -21.19 -2.50
CA SER A 321 -12.19 -20.59 -2.73
C SER A 321 -12.41 -19.15 -3.15
N LEU A 322 -12.06 -18.22 -2.26
CA LEU A 322 -12.26 -16.79 -2.45
C LEU A 322 -10.93 -16.05 -2.35
N PHE A 323 -10.72 -15.07 -3.22
CA PHE A 323 -9.60 -14.14 -3.15
C PHE A 323 -10.04 -12.69 -3.41
N PRO A 324 -9.36 -11.67 -2.83
CA PRO A 324 -9.71 -10.28 -3.06
C PRO A 324 -9.67 -9.92 -4.55
N GLY A 325 -10.72 -9.26 -5.03
CA GLY A 325 -10.88 -8.89 -6.43
C GLY A 325 -11.57 -9.92 -7.31
N GLN A 326 -11.86 -11.12 -6.80
CA GLN A 326 -12.61 -12.13 -7.53
C GLN A 326 -14.05 -11.66 -7.79
N VAL A 327 -14.47 -11.66 -9.04
CA VAL A 327 -15.88 -11.48 -9.41
C VAL A 327 -16.61 -12.81 -9.21
N VAL A 328 -17.71 -12.77 -8.48
CA VAL A 328 -18.48 -13.93 -8.08
C VAL A 328 -19.96 -13.68 -8.28
N VAL A 329 -20.69 -14.75 -8.52
CA VAL A 329 -22.13 -14.79 -8.38
C VAL A 329 -22.45 -15.71 -7.22
N MET A 330 -23.27 -15.23 -6.30
CA MET A 330 -23.65 -15.93 -5.08
C MET A 330 -25.16 -15.98 -4.95
N GLU A 331 -25.66 -17.05 -4.37
CA GLU A 331 -27.04 -17.18 -3.95
C GLU A 331 -27.09 -17.32 -2.42
N GLY A 332 -28.06 -16.67 -1.80
CA GLY A 332 -28.13 -16.56 -0.36
C GLY A 332 -29.32 -15.74 0.11
N THR A 333 -29.42 -15.50 1.41
CA THR A 333 -30.51 -14.71 2.00
C THR A 333 -29.96 -13.43 2.64
N ASN A 334 -30.55 -12.29 2.29
CA ASN A 334 -30.22 -10.98 2.85
C ASN A 334 -31.44 -10.39 3.56
N SER A 335 -31.83 -10.95 4.70
CA SER A 335 -33.07 -10.57 5.39
C SER A 335 -33.07 -9.14 5.95
N THR A 336 -31.90 -8.51 6.07
CA THR A 336 -31.74 -7.18 6.70
C THR A 336 -31.21 -6.09 5.77
N GLY A 337 -30.75 -6.44 4.56
CA GLY A 337 -30.05 -5.50 3.68
C GLY A 337 -28.61 -5.19 4.11
N ARG A 338 -28.07 -5.88 5.13
CA ARG A 338 -26.78 -5.56 5.75
C ARG A 338 -25.77 -6.70 5.77
N ARG A 339 -26.19 -7.93 5.47
CA ARG A 339 -25.35 -9.12 5.48
C ARG A 339 -25.99 -10.20 4.63
N LEU A 340 -25.21 -10.84 3.77
CA LEU A 340 -25.68 -11.96 2.95
C LEU A 340 -25.25 -13.28 3.59
N VAL A 341 -26.21 -14.13 3.95
CA VAL A 341 -25.94 -15.52 4.31
C VAL A 341 -25.88 -16.34 3.03
N VAL A 342 -24.68 -16.81 2.68
CA VAL A 342 -24.41 -17.44 1.38
C VAL A 342 -24.71 -18.92 1.44
N SER A 343 -25.65 -19.38 0.62
CA SER A 343 -26.02 -20.79 0.51
C SER A 343 -25.33 -21.47 -0.68
N LYS A 344 -24.95 -20.71 -1.72
CA LYS A 344 -24.32 -21.25 -2.93
C LYS A 344 -23.39 -20.24 -3.60
N LEU A 345 -22.25 -20.73 -4.08
CA LEU A 345 -21.29 -20.00 -4.91
C LEU A 345 -21.30 -20.60 -6.32
N TYR A 346 -21.50 -19.77 -7.35
CA TYR A 346 -21.51 -20.24 -8.73
C TYR A 346 -20.08 -20.44 -9.26
N GLU A 347 -19.85 -21.58 -9.91
CA GLU A 347 -18.56 -21.89 -10.50
C GLU A 347 -18.31 -21.09 -11.79
N VAL A 348 -17.07 -20.64 -11.96
CA VAL A 348 -16.62 -19.96 -13.16
C VAL A 348 -16.19 -21.04 -14.17
N GLY A 349 -16.99 -21.26 -15.20
CA GLY A 349 -16.68 -22.24 -16.25
C GLY A 349 -15.38 -21.91 -17.00
N PRO A 350 -14.72 -22.89 -17.65
CA PRO A 350 -13.41 -22.72 -18.29
C PRO A 350 -13.40 -21.81 -19.53
N SER A 351 -14.57 -21.41 -20.04
CA SER A 351 -14.71 -20.62 -21.27
C SER A 351 -15.43 -19.29 -21.03
N LEU A 352 -14.81 -18.39 -20.26
CA LEU A 352 -15.19 -16.97 -20.24
C LEU A 352 -14.35 -16.11 -21.19
N HIS A 353 -13.52 -16.72 -22.04
CA HIS A 353 -12.89 -15.99 -23.13
C HIS A 353 -13.92 -15.72 -24.23
N PRO A 354 -14.08 -14.47 -24.71
CA PRO A 354 -14.93 -14.19 -25.85
C PRO A 354 -14.44 -15.02 -27.04
N ALA A 355 -15.37 -15.73 -27.70
CA ALA A 355 -15.05 -16.56 -28.85
C ALA A 355 -14.34 -15.71 -29.93
N PRO A 356 -13.30 -16.24 -30.60
CA PRO A 356 -12.67 -15.52 -31.69
C PRO A 356 -13.71 -15.23 -32.80
N PRO A 357 -13.63 -14.08 -33.48
CA PRO A 357 -14.58 -13.72 -34.53
C PRO A 357 -14.57 -14.78 -35.65
N PRO A 358 -15.73 -15.07 -36.27
CA PRO A 358 -15.82 -16.09 -37.31
C PRO A 358 -14.89 -15.72 -38.47
N GLN A 359 -13.98 -16.63 -38.80
CA GLN A 359 -13.13 -16.50 -39.98
C GLN A 359 -14.03 -16.56 -41.21
N LYS A 360 -14.18 -15.43 -41.91
CA LYS A 360 -14.75 -15.42 -43.26
C LYS A 360 -13.78 -16.17 -44.16
N ASN A 361 -14.17 -17.35 -44.60
CA ASN A 361 -13.45 -18.06 -45.66
C ASN A 361 -13.46 -17.18 -46.91
N PRO A 362 -12.30 -16.89 -47.53
CA PRO A 362 -12.28 -16.19 -48.80
C PRO A 362 -12.91 -17.08 -49.86
N THR A 363 -13.99 -16.59 -50.46
CA THR A 363 -14.59 -17.10 -51.71
C THR A 363 -13.66 -16.95 -52.89
#